data_AF-A0A0P6XEK4-F1
#
_entry.id   AF-A0A0P6XEK4-F1
#
_cell.length_a   1.000
_cell.length_b   1.000
_cell.length_c   1.000
_cell.angle_alpha   90.00
_cell.angle_beta   90.00
_cell.angle_gamma   90.00
#
_symmetry.space_group_name_H-M   'P 1'
#
loop_
_entity.id
_entity.type
_entity.pdbx_description
1 polymer ?
#
loop_
_entity_poly.entity_id
_entity_poly.type
_entity_poly.pdbx_seq_one_letter_code
_entity_poly.pdbx_strand_id
1 'polypeptide(L)'
;MESLNNILDNREIAIIIWLGVFFVWALSQKKIRKSFVKVFKTFAQKVIFISSILMVLYIGTMIYLLHRINLWNISYLSDTIIWILGVAFVLFVNISHAREDDYFRKAVVDNIKLVVFIEFITDLYVFNLWVELILVPVLALLGALLGAASARPEFKRVESLLAPIVGLIGVGFLAYAIYNMIVDFGAFLSMQNLLTLLMPLILTILFLPFVYVLAVYVVYDSIFMRIKKIVANPKLANYAKWQTLFAFHLNLKALNKWLRKVVVSKLESREAIKQAILSVKMSGA
;
A
#
# COMPACT_ATOMS: atom_id res chain seq x y z
N MET A 1 -15.43 14.82 -26.09
CA MET A 1 -14.74 15.50 -24.98
C MET A 1 -15.74 15.56 -23.84
N GLU A 2 -15.76 14.52 -22.99
CA GLU A 2 -16.47 14.63 -21.70
C GLU A 2 -15.78 15.74 -20.90
N SER A 3 -16.57 16.73 -20.51
CA SER A 3 -16.07 17.88 -19.75
C SER A 3 -15.46 17.40 -18.42
N LEU A 4 -14.20 17.76 -18.18
CA LEU A 4 -13.44 17.61 -16.92
C LEU A 4 -14.15 18.19 -15.66
N ASN A 5 -15.36 18.75 -15.80
CA ASN A 5 -16.05 19.52 -14.77
C ASN A 5 -16.82 18.70 -13.72
N ASN A 6 -16.84 17.37 -13.80
CA ASN A 6 -17.47 16.49 -12.78
C ASN A 6 -16.63 15.23 -12.51
N ILE A 7 -15.30 15.37 -12.39
CA ILE A 7 -14.45 14.25 -11.98
C ILE A 7 -14.54 14.00 -10.46
N LEU A 8 -14.74 15.08 -9.69
CA LEU A 8 -14.78 15.01 -8.24
C LEU A 8 -16.18 15.21 -7.71
N ASP A 9 -16.57 14.38 -6.76
CA ASP A 9 -17.84 14.54 -6.05
C ASP A 9 -17.70 15.50 -4.83
N ASN A 10 -18.83 15.88 -4.20
CA ASN A 10 -18.80 16.82 -3.07
C ASN A 10 -18.01 16.29 -1.86
N ARG A 11 -17.94 14.98 -1.67
CA ARG A 11 -17.22 14.34 -0.57
C ARG A 11 -15.73 14.39 -0.82
N GLU A 12 -15.31 14.08 -2.04
CA GLU A 12 -13.91 14.20 -2.46
C GLU A 12 -13.43 15.64 -2.35
N ILE A 13 -14.26 16.60 -2.75
CA ILE A 13 -13.99 18.03 -2.55
C ILE A 13 -13.83 18.34 -1.05
N ALA A 14 -14.74 17.85 -0.19
CA ALA A 14 -14.64 18.07 1.26
C ALA A 14 -13.38 17.42 1.87
N ILE A 15 -13.01 16.21 1.44
CA ILE A 15 -11.77 15.53 1.84
C ILE A 15 -10.55 16.34 1.44
N ILE A 16 -10.49 16.82 0.20
CA ILE A 16 -9.38 17.66 -0.30
C ILE A 16 -9.26 18.95 0.50
N ILE A 17 -10.38 19.61 0.79
CA ILE A 17 -10.41 20.83 1.62
C ILE A 17 -9.82 20.54 3.01
N TRP A 18 -10.30 19.49 3.69
CA TRP A 18 -9.83 19.16 5.03
C TRP A 18 -8.38 18.65 5.06
N LEU A 19 -7.95 17.90 4.05
CA LEU A 19 -6.54 17.52 3.88
C LEU A 19 -5.66 18.77 3.69
N GLY A 20 -6.12 19.74 2.90
CA GLY A 20 -5.45 21.03 2.72
C GLY A 20 -5.33 21.81 4.04
N VAL A 21 -6.43 21.94 4.79
CA VAL A 21 -6.45 22.59 6.12
C VAL A 21 -5.49 21.88 7.09
N PHE A 22 -5.57 20.55 7.17
CA PHE A 22 -4.70 19.75 8.02
C PHE A 22 -3.23 19.89 7.59
N PHE A 23 -2.94 19.91 6.30
CA PHE A 23 -1.59 20.07 5.76
C PHE A 23 -1.00 21.44 6.10
N VAL A 24 -1.77 22.53 5.93
CA VAL A 24 -1.35 23.88 6.32
C VAL A 24 -1.09 23.97 7.82
N TRP A 25 -2.01 23.43 8.63
CA TRP A 25 -1.84 23.34 10.08
C TRP A 25 -0.59 22.52 10.45
N ALA A 26 -0.38 21.38 9.80
CA ALA A 26 0.78 20.52 10.04
C ALA A 26 2.10 21.24 9.71
N LEU A 27 2.16 22.01 8.62
CA LEU A 27 3.33 22.82 8.26
C LEU A 27 3.62 23.98 9.22
N SER A 28 2.60 24.49 9.91
CA SER A 28 2.77 25.50 10.97
C SER A 28 3.55 24.95 12.18
N GLN A 29 3.53 23.64 12.39
CA GLN A 29 4.20 22.98 13.51
C GLN A 29 5.67 22.71 13.21
N LYS A 30 6.59 23.39 13.93
CA LYS A 30 8.04 23.25 13.74
C LYS A 30 8.52 21.79 13.80
N LYS A 31 7.94 20.98 14.70
CA LYS A 31 8.25 19.56 14.86
C LYS A 31 7.91 18.76 13.60
N ILE A 32 6.71 18.99 13.05
CA ILE A 32 6.23 18.29 11.86
C ILE A 32 7.02 18.73 10.62
N ARG A 33 7.32 20.03 10.47
CA ARG A 33 8.17 20.53 9.39
C ARG A 33 9.56 19.87 9.36
N LYS A 34 10.19 19.69 10.52
CA LYS A 34 11.48 18.95 10.62
C LYS A 34 11.32 17.49 10.21
N SER A 35 10.20 16.85 10.57
CA SER A 35 9.89 15.48 10.13
C SER A 35 9.70 15.40 8.61
N PHE A 36 9.00 16.37 7.99
CA PHE A 36 8.86 16.44 6.53
C PHE A 36 10.22 16.47 5.82
N VAL A 37 11.15 17.32 6.28
CA VAL A 37 12.52 17.37 5.70
C VAL A 37 13.20 16.01 5.80
N LYS A 38 13.04 15.29 6.91
CA LYS A 38 13.59 13.94 7.06
C LYS A 38 12.94 12.95 6.09
N VAL A 39 11.62 13.02 5.91
CA VAL A 39 10.88 12.19 4.95
C VAL A 39 11.37 12.45 3.53
N PHE A 40 11.44 13.70 3.08
CA PHE A 40 11.97 14.06 1.76
C PHE A 40 13.42 13.59 1.57
N LYS A 41 14.27 13.71 2.60
CA LYS A 41 15.64 13.19 2.56
C LYS A 41 15.69 11.66 2.45
N THR A 42 14.74 10.95 3.05
CA THR A 42 14.60 9.50 2.92
C THR A 42 14.15 9.12 1.51
N PHE A 43 13.18 9.83 0.92
CA PHE A 43 12.78 9.61 -0.48
C PHE A 43 13.91 9.88 -1.48
N ALA A 44 14.87 10.77 -1.15
CA ALA A 44 16.06 11.00 -1.95
C ALA A 44 17.10 9.85 -1.90
N GLN A 45 16.91 8.84 -1.06
CA GLN A 45 17.76 7.65 -1.11
C GLN A 45 17.54 6.92 -2.44
N LYS A 46 18.64 6.60 -3.13
CA LYS A 46 18.63 6.01 -4.47
C LYS A 46 17.66 4.84 -4.62
N VAL A 47 17.62 3.94 -3.64
CA VAL A 47 16.72 2.77 -3.64
C VAL A 47 15.26 3.23 -3.63
N ILE A 48 14.87 4.08 -2.68
CA ILE A 48 13.49 4.55 -2.53
C ILE A 48 13.06 5.36 -3.76
N PHE A 49 13.90 6.27 -4.24
CA PHE A 49 13.63 7.07 -5.42
C PHE A 49 13.38 6.23 -6.67
N ILE A 50 14.27 5.26 -6.96
CA ILE A 50 14.12 4.35 -8.10
C ILE A 50 12.85 3.51 -7.94
N SER A 51 12.60 2.97 -6.75
CA SER A 51 11.40 2.17 -6.47
C SER A 51 10.11 2.98 -6.62
N SER A 52 10.09 4.25 -6.24
CA SER A 52 8.94 5.14 -6.45
C SER A 52 8.68 5.43 -7.93
N ILE A 53 9.72 5.69 -8.73
CA ILE A 53 9.56 5.87 -10.18
C ILE A 53 9.02 4.60 -10.84
N LEU A 54 9.59 3.44 -10.50
CA LEU A 54 9.13 2.15 -11.02
C LEU A 54 7.67 1.87 -10.64
N MET A 55 7.26 2.25 -9.43
CA MET A 55 5.87 2.13 -8.99
C MET A 55 4.92 2.94 -9.87
N VAL A 56 5.23 4.22 -10.10
CA VAL A 56 4.42 5.11 -10.93
C VAL A 56 4.36 4.61 -12.37
N LEU A 57 5.49 4.19 -12.95
CA LEU A 57 5.53 3.63 -14.30
C LEU A 57 4.71 2.33 -14.40
N TYR A 58 4.78 1.46 -13.40
CA TYR A 58 4.02 0.22 -13.37
C TYR A 58 2.52 0.47 -13.29
N ILE A 59 2.09 1.36 -12.39
CA ILE A 59 0.68 1.74 -12.25
C ILE A 59 0.17 2.42 -13.52
N GLY A 60 0.94 3.33 -14.12
CA GLY A 60 0.59 3.94 -15.40
C GLY A 60 0.45 2.91 -16.53
N THR A 61 1.35 1.91 -16.56
CA THR A 61 1.24 0.79 -17.52
C THR A 61 -0.01 -0.03 -17.28
N MET A 62 -0.32 -0.34 -16.02
CA MET A 62 -1.52 -1.09 -15.62
C MET A 62 -2.80 -0.38 -16.06
N ILE A 63 -2.92 0.92 -15.75
CA ILE A 63 -4.07 1.74 -16.15
C ILE A 63 -4.19 1.81 -17.67
N TYR A 64 -3.07 2.02 -18.38
CA TYR A 64 -3.07 2.01 -19.84
C TYR A 64 -3.57 0.69 -20.42
N LEU A 65 -3.10 -0.45 -19.91
CA LEU A 65 -3.54 -1.77 -20.36
C LEU A 65 -5.03 -2.00 -20.07
N LEU A 66 -5.50 -1.66 -18.87
CA LEU A 66 -6.92 -1.75 -18.49
C LEU A 66 -7.81 -0.88 -19.37
N HIS A 67 -7.32 0.31 -19.72
CA HIS A 67 -8.02 1.21 -20.64
C HIS A 67 -8.14 0.62 -22.04
N ARG A 68 -7.07 -0.02 -22.56
CA ARG A 68 -7.07 -0.66 -23.88
C ARG A 68 -8.05 -1.83 -24.01
N ILE A 69 -8.41 -2.48 -22.91
CA ILE A 69 -9.40 -3.57 -22.87
C ILE A 69 -10.79 -3.11 -22.41
N ASN A 70 -11.04 -1.80 -22.36
CA ASN A 70 -12.29 -1.18 -21.94
C ASN A 70 -12.73 -1.52 -20.50
N LEU A 71 -11.81 -1.96 -19.64
CA LEU A 71 -12.08 -2.16 -18.21
C LEU A 71 -11.94 -0.87 -17.40
N TRP A 72 -11.06 0.03 -17.82
CA TRP A 72 -10.83 1.32 -17.14
C TRP A 72 -11.17 2.50 -18.05
N ASN A 73 -11.92 3.46 -17.53
CA ASN A 73 -12.22 4.73 -18.17
C ASN A 73 -11.95 5.89 -17.19
N ILE A 74 -12.05 7.12 -17.68
CA ILE A 74 -11.72 8.33 -16.90
C ILE A 74 -12.59 8.51 -15.66
N SER A 75 -13.79 7.93 -15.61
CA SER A 75 -14.69 8.01 -14.46
C SER A 75 -14.08 7.37 -13.20
N TYR A 76 -13.18 6.38 -13.34
CA TYR A 76 -12.52 5.72 -12.20
C TYR A 76 -11.22 6.43 -11.77
N LEU A 77 -10.92 7.61 -12.30
CA LEU A 77 -9.66 8.30 -12.01
C LEU A 77 -9.55 8.66 -10.52
N SER A 78 -10.63 9.16 -9.93
CA SER A 78 -10.65 9.59 -8.53
C SER A 78 -10.46 8.39 -7.59
N ASP A 79 -11.17 7.28 -7.84
CA ASP A 79 -11.00 6.01 -7.13
C ASP A 79 -9.57 5.47 -7.24
N THR A 80 -8.98 5.56 -8.43
CA THR A 80 -7.60 5.13 -8.68
C THR A 80 -6.60 5.97 -7.88
N ILE A 81 -6.80 7.29 -7.78
CA ILE A 81 -5.95 8.17 -6.96
C ILE A 81 -6.06 7.81 -5.48
N ILE A 82 -7.28 7.60 -4.98
CA ILE A 82 -7.53 7.18 -3.60
C ILE A 82 -6.85 5.84 -3.32
N TRP A 83 -6.98 4.87 -4.24
CA TRP A 83 -6.33 3.57 -4.14
C TRP A 83 -4.79 3.67 -4.16
N ILE A 84 -4.20 4.57 -4.97
CA ILE A 84 -2.75 4.81 -4.99
C ILE A 84 -2.28 5.33 -3.63
N LEU A 85 -2.94 6.35 -3.09
CA LEU A 85 -2.56 6.99 -1.82
C LEU A 85 -2.82 6.10 -0.61
N GLY A 86 -3.83 5.24 -0.68
CA GLY A 86 -4.16 4.26 0.34
C GLY A 86 -3.34 2.97 0.16
N VAL A 87 -3.85 2.04 -0.65
CA VAL A 87 -3.33 0.67 -0.76
C VAL A 87 -1.93 0.63 -1.32
N ALA A 88 -1.72 1.24 -2.49
CA ALA A 88 -0.44 1.09 -3.19
C ALA A 88 0.69 1.69 -2.36
N PHE A 89 0.47 2.85 -1.76
CA PHE A 89 1.42 3.50 -0.86
C PHE A 89 1.67 2.70 0.42
N VAL A 90 0.63 2.17 1.08
CA VAL A 90 0.80 1.35 2.29
C VAL A 90 1.58 0.07 1.98
N LEU A 91 1.27 -0.62 0.87
CA LEU A 91 2.02 -1.80 0.41
C LEU A 91 3.48 -1.47 0.08
N PHE A 92 3.73 -0.30 -0.49
CA PHE A 92 5.07 0.20 -0.82
C PHE A 92 5.90 0.50 0.44
N VAL A 93 5.34 1.22 1.41
CA VAL A 93 6.05 1.58 2.65
C VAL A 93 6.32 0.34 3.51
N ASN A 94 5.34 -0.57 3.60
CA ASN A 94 5.46 -1.78 4.41
C ASN A 94 6.28 -2.89 3.74
N ILE A 95 6.81 -2.67 2.54
CA ILE A 95 7.60 -3.67 1.80
C ILE A 95 8.80 -4.20 2.59
N SER A 96 9.32 -3.41 3.53
CA SER A 96 10.40 -3.83 4.43
C SER A 96 10.01 -4.99 5.37
N HIS A 97 8.71 -5.16 5.65
CA HIS A 97 8.12 -6.27 6.40
C HIS A 97 7.80 -7.49 5.52
N ALA A 98 8.02 -7.43 4.20
CA ALA A 98 7.88 -8.57 3.29
C ALA A 98 8.86 -9.73 3.54
N ARG A 99 9.57 -9.69 4.67
CA ARG A 99 10.44 -10.75 5.20
C ARG A 99 9.66 -11.83 5.96
N GLU A 100 8.41 -11.56 6.30
CA GLU A 100 7.49 -12.47 6.99
C GLU A 100 6.71 -13.32 5.98
N ASP A 101 6.54 -14.61 6.26
CA ASP A 101 5.91 -15.58 5.35
C ASP A 101 4.43 -15.25 5.02
N ASP A 102 3.75 -14.54 5.93
CA ASP A 102 2.33 -14.15 5.77
C ASP A 102 2.10 -12.72 5.24
N TYR A 103 3.17 -11.98 4.94
CA TYR A 103 3.08 -10.55 4.61
C TYR A 103 2.10 -10.28 3.47
N PHE A 104 2.25 -10.96 2.32
CA PHE A 104 1.42 -10.71 1.15
C PHE A 104 -0.05 -11.06 1.40
N ARG A 105 -0.32 -12.16 2.10
CA ARG A 105 -1.70 -12.57 2.41
C ARG A 105 -2.37 -11.57 3.35
N LYS A 106 -1.71 -11.19 4.44
CA LYS A 106 -2.24 -10.22 5.41
C LYS A 106 -2.38 -8.84 4.80
N ALA A 107 -1.34 -8.36 4.10
CA ALA A 107 -1.36 -7.05 3.46
C ALA A 107 -2.46 -6.95 2.40
N VAL A 108 -2.71 -8.00 1.61
CA VAL A 108 -3.82 -8.01 0.65
C VAL A 108 -5.17 -7.98 1.37
N VAL A 109 -5.40 -8.90 2.31
CA VAL A 109 -6.70 -9.05 2.97
C VAL A 109 -7.06 -7.82 3.82
N ASP A 110 -6.09 -7.27 4.56
CA ASP A 110 -6.34 -6.18 5.50
C ASP A 110 -6.50 -4.83 4.76
N ASN A 111 -5.73 -4.60 3.68
CA ASN A 111 -5.88 -3.37 2.89
C ASN A 111 -7.13 -3.42 2.00
N ILE A 112 -7.49 -4.58 1.43
CA ILE A 112 -8.72 -4.72 0.63
C ILE A 112 -9.96 -4.47 1.48
N LYS A 113 -10.05 -5.03 2.69
CA LYS A 113 -11.21 -4.82 3.58
C LYS A 113 -11.42 -3.34 3.87
N LEU A 114 -10.33 -2.61 4.14
CA LEU A 114 -10.38 -1.19 4.44
C LEU A 114 -10.82 -0.38 3.21
N VAL A 115 -10.33 -0.73 2.02
CA VAL A 115 -10.69 -0.02 0.78
C VAL A 115 -12.11 -0.28 0.36
N VAL A 116 -12.53 -1.55 0.33
CA VAL A 116 -13.92 -1.90 0.02
C VAL A 116 -14.85 -1.23 1.02
N PHE A 117 -14.48 -1.12 2.29
CA PHE A 117 -15.27 -0.40 3.28
C PHE A 117 -15.31 1.11 3.02
N ILE A 118 -14.17 1.74 2.70
CA ILE A 118 -14.12 3.18 2.40
C ILE A 118 -14.88 3.49 1.11
N GLU A 119 -14.61 2.75 0.04
CA GLU A 119 -15.20 2.88 -1.30
C GLU A 119 -16.72 2.67 -1.24
N PHE A 120 -17.16 1.64 -0.51
CA PHE A 120 -18.58 1.44 -0.27
C PHE A 120 -19.22 2.60 0.49
N ILE A 121 -18.54 3.18 1.49
CA ILE A 121 -19.06 4.35 2.19
C ILE A 121 -19.07 5.57 1.25
N THR A 122 -18.01 5.81 0.46
CA THR A 122 -17.88 6.92 -0.49
C THR A 122 -18.95 6.88 -1.58
N ASP A 123 -19.21 5.71 -2.12
CA ASP A 123 -20.04 5.55 -3.33
C ASP A 123 -21.54 5.45 -3.02
N LEU A 124 -21.92 5.15 -1.77
CA LEU A 124 -23.32 4.89 -1.43
C LEU A 124 -24.24 6.11 -1.57
N TYR A 125 -23.74 7.30 -1.20
CA TYR A 125 -24.48 8.55 -1.38
C TYR A 125 -23.60 9.77 -1.08
N VAL A 126 -23.38 10.62 -2.08
CA VAL A 126 -22.66 11.88 -1.88
C VAL A 126 -23.66 12.94 -1.45
N PHE A 127 -23.51 13.46 -0.22
CA PHE A 127 -24.36 14.54 0.25
C PHE A 127 -24.00 15.86 -0.46
N ASN A 128 -24.80 16.90 -0.24
CA ASN A 128 -24.38 18.24 -0.65
C ASN A 128 -23.09 18.64 0.09
N LEU A 129 -22.31 19.53 -0.52
CA LEU A 129 -21.00 19.92 -0.01
C LEU A 129 -21.01 20.42 1.44
N TRP A 130 -22.05 21.15 1.87
CA TRP A 130 -22.14 21.65 3.25
C TRP A 130 -22.26 20.53 4.27
N VAL A 131 -23.05 19.50 3.96
CA VAL A 131 -23.18 18.31 4.80
C VAL A 131 -21.86 17.54 4.82
N GLU A 132 -21.22 17.33 3.66
CA GLU A 132 -19.94 16.61 3.56
C GLU A 132 -18.81 17.32 4.35
N LEU A 133 -18.77 18.65 4.33
CA LEU A 133 -17.79 19.44 5.10
C LEU A 133 -17.89 19.21 6.62
N ILE A 134 -19.07 18.85 7.14
CA ILE A 134 -19.28 18.50 8.55
C ILE A 134 -19.06 17.00 8.77
N LEU A 135 -19.57 16.16 7.86
CA LEU A 135 -19.57 14.72 8.01
C LEU A 135 -18.15 14.13 7.95
N VAL A 136 -17.33 14.55 6.98
CA VAL A 136 -15.95 14.07 6.79
C VAL A 136 -15.09 14.20 8.05
N PRO A 137 -14.96 15.38 8.69
CA PRO A 137 -14.14 15.52 9.90
C PRO A 137 -14.73 14.76 11.10
N VAL A 138 -16.06 14.67 11.22
CA VAL A 138 -16.71 13.89 12.29
C VAL A 138 -16.37 12.41 12.16
N LEU A 139 -16.50 11.83 10.96
CA LEU A 139 -16.14 10.44 10.70
C LEU A 139 -14.65 10.20 10.89
N ALA A 140 -13.79 11.12 10.42
CA ALA A 140 -12.35 11.03 10.61
C ALA A 140 -11.95 11.05 12.09
N LEU A 141 -12.56 11.93 12.89
CA LEU A 141 -12.33 11.99 14.34
C LEU A 141 -12.82 10.73 15.06
N LEU A 142 -14.02 10.23 14.71
CA LEU A 142 -14.54 8.98 15.28
C LEU A 142 -13.62 7.80 14.97
N GLY A 143 -13.17 7.67 13.72
CA GLY A 143 -12.21 6.64 13.31
C GLY A 143 -10.86 6.76 14.02
N ALA A 144 -10.32 7.98 14.12
CA ALA A 144 -9.06 8.23 14.82
C ALA A 144 -9.15 7.93 16.32
N LEU A 145 -10.25 8.30 16.97
CA LEU A 145 -10.50 8.01 18.38
C LEU A 145 -10.64 6.51 18.63
N LEU A 146 -11.41 5.81 17.79
CA LEU A 146 -11.54 4.36 17.88
C LEU A 146 -10.18 3.68 17.68
N GLY A 147 -9.43 4.06 16.63
CA GLY A 147 -8.11 3.49 16.36
C GLY A 147 -7.11 3.75 17.50
N ALA A 148 -7.11 4.95 18.08
CA ALA A 148 -6.28 5.27 19.24
C ALA A 148 -6.68 4.49 20.50
N ALA A 149 -8.00 4.27 20.69
CA ALA A 149 -8.53 3.52 21.81
C ALA A 149 -8.20 2.02 21.69
N SER A 150 -8.39 1.42 20.52
CA SER A 150 -8.08 0.01 20.26
C SER A 150 -6.58 -0.29 20.32
N ALA A 151 -5.72 0.70 20.05
CA ALA A 151 -4.26 0.50 20.11
C ALA A 151 -3.70 0.43 21.54
N ARG A 152 -4.45 0.87 22.57
CA ARG A 152 -3.97 0.94 23.95
C ARG A 152 -4.94 0.28 24.92
N PRO A 153 -4.50 -0.72 25.70
CA PRO A 153 -5.36 -1.41 26.67
C PRO A 153 -6.02 -0.45 27.69
N GLU A 154 -5.35 0.65 28.00
CA GLU A 154 -5.81 1.71 28.92
C GLU A 154 -7.11 2.37 28.48
N PHE A 155 -7.43 2.37 27.18
CA PHE A 155 -8.60 3.02 26.60
C PHE A 155 -9.73 2.05 26.22
N LYS A 156 -9.69 0.81 26.73
CA LYS A 156 -10.70 -0.21 26.46
C LYS A 156 -12.15 0.24 26.72
N ARG A 157 -12.36 1.13 27.70
CA ARG A 157 -13.67 1.71 28.01
C ARG A 157 -14.17 2.64 26.89
N VAL A 158 -13.29 3.43 26.29
CA VAL A 158 -13.60 4.31 25.14
C VAL A 158 -13.87 3.47 23.90
N GLU A 159 -13.05 2.44 23.66
CA GLU A 159 -13.28 1.47 22.57
C GLU A 159 -14.65 0.80 22.70
N SER A 160 -15.02 0.33 23.89
CA SER A 160 -16.32 -0.33 24.11
C SER A 160 -17.53 0.56 23.85
N LEU A 161 -17.37 1.88 23.89
CA LEU A 161 -18.42 2.86 23.57
C LEU A 161 -18.42 3.23 22.08
N LEU A 162 -17.23 3.41 21.50
CA LEU A 162 -17.08 3.82 20.09
C LEU A 162 -17.33 2.68 19.11
N ALA A 163 -16.90 1.46 19.43
CA ALA A 163 -17.00 0.32 18.52
C ALA A 163 -18.46 0.00 18.13
N PRO A 164 -19.44 -0.01 19.05
CA PRO A 164 -20.85 -0.18 18.66
C PRO A 164 -21.39 0.97 17.81
N ILE A 165 -21.00 2.23 18.08
CA ILE A 165 -21.46 3.40 17.31
C ILE A 165 -20.95 3.31 15.87
N VAL A 166 -19.64 3.08 15.70
CA VAL A 166 -19.02 2.90 14.38
C VAL A 166 -19.59 1.66 13.68
N GLY A 167 -19.82 0.58 14.43
CA GLY A 167 -20.46 -0.63 13.92
C GLY A 167 -21.89 -0.37 13.42
N LEU A 168 -22.69 0.40 14.15
CA LEU A 168 -24.07 0.73 13.77
C LEU A 168 -24.13 1.66 12.55
N ILE A 169 -23.19 2.61 12.44
CA ILE A 169 -23.02 3.43 11.23
C ILE A 169 -22.69 2.51 10.03
N GLY A 170 -21.74 1.59 10.19
CA GLY A 170 -21.37 0.62 9.14
C GLY A 170 -22.54 -0.29 8.73
N VAL A 171 -23.30 -0.80 9.70
CA VAL A 171 -24.51 -1.60 9.44
C VAL A 171 -25.59 -0.78 8.75
N GLY A 172 -25.77 0.49 9.13
CA GLY A 172 -26.70 1.41 8.45
C GLY A 172 -26.35 1.60 6.98
N PHE A 173 -25.06 1.81 6.67
CA PHE A 173 -24.59 1.87 5.29
C PHE A 173 -24.84 0.56 4.53
N LEU A 174 -24.54 -0.59 5.14
CA LEU A 174 -24.80 -1.91 4.53
C LEU A 174 -26.31 -2.13 4.25
N ALA A 175 -27.17 -1.80 5.20
CA ALA A 175 -28.61 -1.94 5.04
C ALA A 175 -29.16 -1.03 3.93
N TYR A 176 -28.66 0.21 3.85
CA TYR A 176 -29.02 1.15 2.79
C TYR A 176 -28.56 0.69 1.41
N ALA A 177 -27.37 0.11 1.31
CA ALA A 177 -26.88 -0.48 0.06
C ALA A 177 -27.73 -1.66 -0.39
N ILE A 178 -28.07 -2.56 0.53
CA ILE A 178 -28.94 -3.71 0.26
C ILE A 178 -30.33 -3.20 -0.17
N TYR A 179 -30.85 -2.17 0.50
CA TYR A 179 -32.12 -1.55 0.11
C TYR A 179 -32.06 -1.01 -1.33
N ASN A 180 -31.04 -0.24 -1.69
CA ASN A 180 -30.88 0.27 -3.07
C ASN A 180 -30.66 -0.85 -4.09
N MET A 181 -29.92 -1.90 -3.73
CA MET A 181 -29.75 -3.09 -4.56
C MET A 181 -31.08 -3.81 -4.80
N ILE A 182 -31.98 -3.84 -3.82
CA ILE A 182 -33.32 -4.47 -3.97
C ILE A 182 -34.26 -3.56 -4.78
N VAL A 183 -34.24 -2.25 -4.52
CA VAL A 183 -35.15 -1.27 -5.16
C VAL A 183 -34.78 -0.99 -6.61
N ASP A 184 -33.49 -0.96 -6.94
CA ASP A 184 -32.99 -0.68 -8.29
C ASP A 184 -31.89 -1.67 -8.71
N PHE A 185 -32.26 -2.95 -8.68
CA PHE A 185 -31.35 -4.07 -9.00
C PHE A 185 -30.75 -3.96 -10.41
N GLY A 186 -31.50 -3.39 -11.36
CA GLY A 186 -31.06 -3.17 -12.74
C GLY A 186 -29.95 -2.12 -12.85
N ALA A 187 -30.07 -1.01 -12.11
CA ALA A 187 -29.01 0.00 -12.05
C ALA A 187 -27.79 -0.51 -11.26
N PHE A 188 -28.01 -1.24 -10.16
CA PHE A 188 -26.92 -1.80 -9.34
C PHE A 188 -26.07 -2.83 -10.11
N LEU A 189 -26.68 -3.71 -10.90
CA LEU A 189 -25.98 -4.70 -11.74
C LEU A 189 -25.45 -4.14 -13.07
N SER A 190 -25.53 -2.83 -13.29
CA SER A 190 -24.89 -2.25 -14.46
C SER A 190 -23.40 -2.57 -14.44
N MET A 191 -22.83 -2.87 -15.61
CA MET A 191 -21.41 -3.19 -15.71
C MET A 191 -20.51 -2.09 -15.14
N GLN A 192 -20.96 -0.84 -15.21
CA GLN A 192 -20.23 0.30 -14.68
C GLN A 192 -20.15 0.26 -13.15
N ASN A 193 -21.26 0.04 -12.44
CA ASN A 193 -21.27 -0.04 -10.98
C ASN A 193 -20.51 -1.25 -10.46
N LEU A 194 -20.59 -2.38 -11.17
CA LEU A 194 -19.82 -3.57 -10.84
C LEU A 194 -18.31 -3.35 -11.03
N LEU A 195 -17.92 -2.63 -12.08
CA LEU A 195 -16.53 -2.26 -12.31
C LEU A 195 -16.02 -1.24 -11.28
N THR A 196 -16.83 -0.25 -10.86
CA THR A 196 -16.47 0.66 -9.75
C THR A 196 -16.12 -0.13 -8.50
N LEU A 197 -17.03 -1.00 -8.04
CA LEU A 197 -16.83 -1.81 -6.83
C LEU A 197 -15.62 -2.76 -6.91
N LEU A 198 -15.33 -3.30 -8.09
CA LEU A 198 -14.24 -4.24 -8.30
C LEU A 198 -12.92 -3.57 -8.65
N MET A 199 -12.92 -2.27 -8.98
CA MET A 199 -11.75 -1.59 -9.53
C MET A 199 -10.54 -1.68 -8.60
N PRO A 200 -10.61 -1.29 -7.31
CA PRO A 200 -9.46 -1.42 -6.43
C PRO A 200 -9.06 -2.88 -6.15
N LEU A 201 -9.97 -3.85 -6.26
CA LEU A 201 -9.60 -5.26 -6.19
C LEU A 201 -8.74 -5.65 -7.40
N ILE A 202 -9.17 -5.28 -8.61
CA ILE A 202 -8.45 -5.51 -9.86
C ILE A 202 -7.08 -4.82 -9.80
N LEU A 203 -7.03 -3.54 -9.42
CA LEU A 203 -5.78 -2.78 -9.27
C LEU A 203 -4.86 -3.41 -8.23
N THR A 204 -5.38 -3.86 -7.08
CA THR A 204 -4.57 -4.54 -6.04
C THR A 204 -3.97 -5.84 -6.55
N ILE A 205 -4.77 -6.70 -7.18
CA ILE A 205 -4.30 -7.98 -7.72
C ILE A 205 -3.22 -7.76 -8.78
N LEU A 206 -3.44 -6.81 -9.69
CA LEU A 206 -2.48 -6.45 -10.74
C LEU A 206 -1.22 -5.78 -10.17
N PHE A 207 -1.30 -5.12 -9.02
CA PHE A 207 -0.15 -4.51 -8.35
C PHE A 207 0.73 -5.51 -7.59
N LEU A 208 0.18 -6.66 -7.17
CA LEU A 208 0.93 -7.65 -6.38
C LEU A 208 2.20 -8.18 -7.03
N PRO A 209 2.23 -8.50 -8.34
CA PRO A 209 3.47 -8.87 -9.02
C PRO A 209 4.57 -7.83 -8.87
N PHE A 210 4.23 -6.53 -8.99
CA PHE A 210 5.17 -5.44 -8.77
C PHE A 210 5.68 -5.42 -7.33
N VAL A 211 4.78 -5.50 -6.34
CA VAL A 211 5.14 -5.55 -4.92
C VAL A 211 6.10 -6.71 -4.66
N TYR A 212 5.84 -7.90 -5.22
CA TYR A 212 6.71 -9.06 -5.06
C TYR A 212 8.11 -8.84 -5.62
N VAL A 213 8.21 -8.35 -6.86
CA VAL A 213 9.50 -8.04 -7.50
C VAL A 213 10.26 -6.97 -6.72
N LEU A 214 9.55 -5.95 -6.23
CA LEU A 214 10.12 -4.89 -5.41
C LEU A 214 10.67 -5.43 -4.09
N ALA A 215 9.95 -6.33 -3.42
CA ALA A 215 10.43 -6.99 -2.20
C ALA A 215 11.74 -7.74 -2.45
N VAL A 216 11.81 -8.50 -3.55
CA VAL A 216 13.03 -9.21 -3.97
C VAL A 216 14.17 -8.22 -4.21
N TYR A 217 13.92 -7.13 -4.94
CA TYR A 217 14.90 -6.07 -5.20
C TYR A 217 15.46 -5.45 -3.92
N VAL A 218 14.60 -5.09 -2.97
CA VAL A 218 15.00 -4.48 -1.68
C VAL A 218 15.87 -5.43 -0.85
N VAL A 219 15.56 -6.74 -0.87
CA VAL A 219 16.37 -7.74 -0.17
C VAL A 219 17.73 -7.92 -0.85
N TYR A 220 17.79 -7.94 -2.19
CA TYR A 220 19.07 -7.97 -2.91
C TYR A 220 19.95 -6.76 -2.62
N ASP A 221 19.38 -5.54 -2.67
CA ASP A 221 20.12 -4.32 -2.33
C ASP A 221 20.69 -4.40 -0.91
N SER A 222 19.87 -4.86 0.05
CA SER A 222 20.30 -5.09 1.45
C SER A 222 21.46 -6.08 1.55
N ILE A 223 21.41 -7.19 0.82
CA ILE A 223 22.50 -8.19 0.78
C ILE A 223 23.76 -7.59 0.14
N PHE A 224 23.63 -6.89 -0.98
CA PHE A 224 24.77 -6.32 -1.71
C PHE A 224 25.47 -5.23 -0.91
N MET A 225 24.72 -4.45 -0.15
CA MET A 225 25.25 -3.47 0.80
C MET A 225 26.03 -4.14 1.94
N ARG A 226 25.57 -5.30 2.44
CA ARG A 226 26.29 -6.09 3.46
C ARG A 226 27.56 -6.72 2.89
N ILE A 227 27.48 -7.35 1.72
CA ILE A 227 28.64 -7.95 1.04
C ILE A 227 29.73 -6.89 0.81
N LYS A 228 29.35 -5.69 0.35
CA LYS A 228 30.31 -4.59 0.13
C LYS A 228 31.02 -4.15 1.42
N LYS A 229 30.36 -4.28 2.58
CA LYS A 229 30.95 -3.93 3.89
C LYS A 229 31.84 -5.04 4.44
N ILE A 230 31.50 -6.31 4.22
CA ILE A 230 32.21 -7.47 4.78
C ILE A 230 33.41 -7.86 3.91
N VAL A 231 33.26 -7.82 2.59
CA VAL A 231 34.28 -8.28 1.65
C VAL A 231 35.12 -7.10 1.18
N ALA A 232 36.36 -6.99 1.67
CA ALA A 232 37.28 -5.92 1.30
C ALA A 232 37.67 -5.94 -0.18
N ASN A 233 37.84 -7.13 -0.76
CA ASN A 233 38.25 -7.28 -2.17
C ASN A 233 37.06 -7.03 -3.13
N PRO A 234 37.10 -6.03 -4.01
CA PRO A 234 35.98 -5.68 -4.89
C PRO A 234 35.66 -6.77 -5.92
N LYS A 235 36.65 -7.52 -6.41
CA LYS A 235 36.42 -8.65 -7.36
C LYS A 235 35.68 -9.79 -6.66
N LEU A 236 36.05 -10.08 -5.42
CA LEU A 236 35.41 -11.12 -4.61
C LEU A 236 33.99 -10.70 -4.19
N ALA A 237 33.80 -9.42 -3.86
CA ALA A 237 32.48 -8.87 -3.55
C ALA A 237 31.53 -8.96 -4.76
N ASN A 238 31.99 -8.59 -5.96
CA ASN A 238 31.19 -8.73 -7.18
C ASN A 238 30.88 -10.20 -7.51
N TYR A 239 31.85 -11.09 -7.32
CA TYR A 239 31.62 -12.53 -7.46
C TYR A 239 30.52 -13.03 -6.52
N ALA A 240 30.56 -12.63 -5.24
CA ALA A 240 29.52 -12.99 -4.25
C ALA A 240 28.13 -12.47 -4.64
N LYS A 241 28.03 -11.24 -5.16
CA LYS A 241 26.77 -10.66 -5.65
C LYS A 241 26.17 -11.45 -6.81
N TRP A 242 26.98 -11.77 -7.82
CA TRP A 242 26.55 -12.57 -8.96
C TRP A 242 26.13 -13.98 -8.54
N GLN A 243 26.91 -14.64 -7.69
CA GLN A 243 26.55 -15.96 -7.16
C GLN A 243 25.25 -15.91 -6.36
N THR A 244 25.02 -14.85 -5.60
CA THR A 244 23.74 -14.66 -4.89
C THR A 244 22.56 -14.55 -5.87
N LEU A 245 22.69 -13.77 -6.95
CA LEU A 245 21.63 -13.61 -7.97
C LEU A 245 21.27 -14.94 -8.64
N PHE A 246 22.28 -15.66 -9.15
CA PHE A 246 22.08 -16.95 -9.81
C PHE A 246 21.66 -18.07 -8.84
N ALA A 247 21.94 -17.92 -7.55
CA ALA A 247 21.53 -18.92 -6.58
C ALA A 247 20.04 -18.81 -6.23
N PHE A 248 19.56 -17.60 -5.95
CA PHE A 248 18.26 -17.39 -5.31
C PHE A 248 17.17 -16.85 -6.26
N HIS A 249 17.53 -16.29 -7.42
CA HIS A 249 16.58 -15.77 -8.42
C HIS A 249 15.49 -14.90 -7.78
N LEU A 250 14.21 -15.29 -7.93
CA LEU A 250 13.04 -14.64 -7.34
C LEU A 250 12.54 -15.33 -6.06
N ASN A 251 13.29 -16.26 -5.48
CA ASN A 251 12.89 -16.97 -4.27
C ASN A 251 13.09 -16.08 -3.02
N LEU A 252 12.07 -15.30 -2.69
CA LEU A 252 12.10 -14.35 -1.58
C LEU A 252 12.37 -15.04 -0.23
N LYS A 253 11.83 -16.24 -0.01
CA LYS A 253 12.04 -17.00 1.24
C LYS A 253 13.51 -17.39 1.41
N ALA A 254 14.12 -17.97 0.39
CA ALA A 254 15.53 -18.36 0.41
C ALA A 254 16.45 -17.13 0.50
N LEU A 255 16.09 -16.04 -0.19
CA LEU A 255 16.83 -14.78 -0.15
C LEU A 255 16.79 -14.14 1.25
N ASN A 256 15.65 -14.19 1.94
CA ASN A 256 15.53 -13.74 3.33
C ASN A 256 16.34 -14.60 4.31
N LYS A 257 16.40 -15.93 4.10
CA LYS A 257 17.32 -16.80 4.86
C LYS A 257 18.79 -16.40 4.61
N TRP A 258 19.15 -16.17 3.35
CA TRP A 258 20.50 -15.75 2.97
C TRP A 258 20.87 -14.39 3.57
N LEU A 259 19.97 -13.41 3.56
CA LEU A 259 20.17 -12.10 4.17
C LEU A 259 20.56 -12.20 5.65
N ARG A 260 19.95 -13.13 6.40
CA ARG A 260 20.30 -13.37 7.82
C ARG A 260 21.69 -14.00 7.96
N LYS A 261 22.02 -14.95 7.08
CA LYS A 261 23.27 -15.72 7.15
C LYS A 261 24.50 -14.98 6.63
N VAL A 262 24.33 -14.09 5.64
CA VAL A 262 25.44 -13.41 4.93
C VAL A 262 26.36 -12.62 5.85
N VAL A 263 25.85 -12.12 6.99
CA VAL A 263 26.64 -11.35 7.97
C VAL A 263 27.54 -12.26 8.81
N VAL A 264 27.09 -13.48 9.07
CA VAL A 264 27.80 -14.45 9.91
C VAL A 264 28.73 -15.34 9.08
N SER A 265 28.48 -15.44 7.77
CA SER A 265 29.34 -16.19 6.86
C SER A 265 30.68 -15.48 6.60
N LYS A 266 31.78 -16.22 6.76
CA LYS A 266 33.12 -15.80 6.33
C LYS A 266 33.20 -15.86 4.80
N LEU A 267 33.04 -14.72 4.13
CA LEU A 267 33.11 -14.61 2.66
C LEU A 267 34.55 -14.30 2.20
N GLU A 268 35.50 -15.12 2.64
CA GLU A 268 36.95 -14.89 2.47
C GLU A 268 37.49 -15.44 1.13
N SER A 269 36.81 -16.42 0.54
CA SER A 269 37.21 -17.06 -0.72
C SER A 269 36.01 -17.42 -1.59
N ARG A 270 36.25 -17.71 -2.89
CA ARG A 270 35.20 -18.14 -3.82
C ARG A 270 34.51 -19.42 -3.34
N GLU A 271 35.28 -20.31 -2.73
CA GLU A 271 34.80 -21.60 -2.25
C GLU A 271 33.97 -21.45 -0.98
N ALA A 272 34.39 -20.56 -0.07
CA ALA A 272 33.61 -20.20 1.11
C ALA A 272 32.26 -19.56 0.72
N ILE A 273 32.23 -18.72 -0.32
CA ILE A 273 30.98 -18.13 -0.85
C ILE A 273 30.04 -19.23 -1.37
N LYS A 274 30.54 -20.17 -2.18
CA LYS A 274 29.73 -21.28 -2.70
C LYS A 274 29.18 -22.14 -1.58
N GLN A 275 30.00 -22.52 -0.60
CA GLN A 275 29.56 -23.33 0.54
C GLN A 275 28.49 -22.60 1.37
N ALA A 276 28.67 -21.31 1.63
CA ALA A 276 27.71 -20.51 2.36
C ALA A 276 26.35 -20.45 1.63
N ILE A 277 26.35 -20.27 0.31
CA ILE A 277 25.12 -20.27 -0.51
C ILE A 277 24.46 -21.65 -0.54
N LEU A 278 25.23 -22.72 -0.76
CA LEU A 278 24.74 -24.10 -0.80
C LEU A 278 24.07 -24.49 0.51
N SER A 279 24.65 -24.11 1.65
CA SER A 279 24.08 -24.41 2.96
C SER A 279 22.70 -23.79 3.19
N VAL A 280 22.39 -22.66 2.54
CA VAL A 280 21.04 -22.06 2.60
C VAL A 280 20.09 -22.80 1.68
N LYS A 281 20.53 -23.19 0.47
CA LYS A 281 19.73 -23.99 -0.46
C LYS A 281 19.33 -25.34 0.15
N MET A 282 20.25 -26.03 0.81
CA MET A 282 19.99 -27.33 1.43
C MET A 282 19.07 -27.24 2.67
N SER A 283 19.10 -26.11 3.40
CA SER A 283 18.20 -25.87 4.55
C SER A 283 16.75 -25.49 4.16
N GLY A 284 16.44 -25.53 2.87
CA GLY A 284 15.14 -25.16 2.32
C GLY A 284 14.56 -26.20 1.35
N ALA A 285 15.19 -27.37 1.24
CA ALA A 285 14.60 -28.56 0.65
C ALA A 285 13.86 -29.35 1.74
#